data_AF-A0A3S0JCJ1-F1
#
_entry.id   AF-A0A3S0JCJ1-F1
#
_cell.length_a   1.000
_cell.length_b   1.000
_cell.length_c   1.000
_cell.angle_alpha   90.00
_cell.angle_beta   90.00
_cell.angle_gamma   90.00
#
_symmetry.space_group_name_H-M   'P 1'
#
loop_
_entity.id
_entity.type
_entity.pdbx_description
1 polymer ?
#
loop_
_entity_poly.entity_id
_entity_poly.type
_entity_poly.pdbx_seq_one_letter_code
_entity_poly.pdbx_strand_id
1 'polypeptide(L)'
;MDQDLVILALNARWGCAIPFGWVPIIGAGQVPDTEIYSAQAFDQLLKDLGPVIQRLYPGELIEVREGGAVGRPDQEAACWGYDGQEYLYTNDTFDFVLYFSHEGTVTVGGRQLLAEIHRRWPAYRQHLWSGKLS
;
A
#
# COMPACT_ATOMS: atom_id res chain seq x y z
N MET A 1 8.23 16.01 8.57
CA MET A 1 9.34 15.02 8.47
C MET A 1 10.07 15.24 7.14
N ASP A 2 11.40 15.16 7.13
CA ASP A 2 12.19 15.27 5.89
C ASP A 2 11.86 14.11 4.92
N GLN A 3 11.94 14.34 3.61
CA GLN A 3 11.73 13.32 2.57
C GLN A 3 12.68 12.13 2.76
N ASP A 4 13.94 12.39 3.05
CA ASP A 4 14.93 11.31 3.26
C ASP A 4 14.58 10.45 4.48
N LEU A 5 14.01 11.07 5.52
CA LEU A 5 13.56 10.36 6.72
C LEU A 5 12.31 9.51 6.45
N VAL A 6 11.39 10.00 5.61
CA VAL A 6 10.20 9.23 5.17
C VAL A 6 10.65 7.96 4.46
N ILE A 7 11.56 8.10 3.49
CA ILE A 7 12.08 6.99 2.69
C ILE A 7 12.82 5.99 3.58
N LEU A 8 13.70 6.48 4.48
CA LEU A 8 14.45 5.63 5.40
C LEU A 8 13.53 4.82 6.32
N ALA A 9 12.51 5.47 6.89
CA ALA A 9 11.56 4.82 7.78
C ALA A 9 10.69 3.78 7.06
N LEU A 10 10.20 4.08 5.85
CA LEU A 10 9.48 3.13 5.01
C LEU A 10 10.33 1.90 4.67
N ASN A 11 11.57 2.13 4.24
CA ASN A 11 12.50 1.04 3.92
C ASN A 11 12.82 0.19 5.16
N ALA A 12 13.01 0.81 6.33
CA ALA A 12 13.27 0.10 7.57
C ALA A 12 12.07 -0.72 8.06
N ARG A 13 10.84 -0.20 7.89
CA ARG A 13 9.62 -0.83 8.39
C ARG A 13 9.10 -1.93 7.45
N TRP A 14 9.07 -1.63 6.16
CA TRP A 14 8.35 -2.42 5.16
C TRP A 14 9.28 -3.06 4.12
N GLY A 15 10.57 -2.74 4.14
CA GLY A 15 11.52 -3.28 3.16
C GLY A 15 11.21 -2.80 1.74
N CYS A 16 10.67 -1.59 1.57
CA CYS A 16 10.15 -1.10 0.30
C CYS A 16 11.18 -0.95 -0.83
N ALA A 17 12.47 -0.88 -0.52
CA ALA A 17 13.56 -0.64 -1.47
C ALA A 17 13.40 0.64 -2.33
N ILE A 18 12.69 1.65 -1.81
CA ILE A 18 12.52 2.98 -2.42
C ILE A 18 13.90 3.63 -2.64
N PRO A 19 14.19 4.27 -3.79
CA PRO A 19 13.27 4.76 -4.83
C PRO A 19 12.92 3.77 -5.93
N PHE A 20 13.27 2.49 -5.79
CA PHE A 20 12.95 1.45 -6.77
C PHE A 20 11.80 0.56 -6.27
N GLY A 21 11.08 -0.06 -7.21
CA GLY A 21 9.79 -0.71 -6.97
C GLY A 21 9.79 -1.71 -5.81
N TRP A 22 8.79 -1.58 -4.93
CA TRP A 22 8.60 -2.49 -3.81
C TRP A 22 7.90 -3.76 -4.30
N VAL A 23 8.59 -4.88 -4.35
CA VAL A 23 7.91 -6.18 -4.54
C VAL A 23 8.11 -7.04 -3.30
N PRO A 24 7.23 -6.91 -2.28
CA PRO A 24 7.40 -7.54 -0.97
C PRO A 24 7.40 -9.07 -1.00
N ILE A 25 6.99 -9.68 -2.11
CA ILE A 25 7.00 -11.14 -2.29
C ILE A 25 8.28 -11.66 -2.98
N ILE A 26 9.05 -10.80 -3.67
CA ILE A 26 10.22 -11.24 -4.46
C ILE A 26 11.56 -10.91 -3.76
N GLY A 27 11.54 -10.06 -2.73
CA GLY A 27 12.69 -9.81 -1.85
C GLY A 27 12.99 -10.99 -0.92
N ALA A 28 14.19 -11.00 -0.31
CA ALA A 28 14.76 -12.11 0.47
C ALA A 28 14.00 -12.52 1.76
N GLY A 29 12.78 -12.05 1.97
CA GLY A 29 11.91 -12.46 3.07
C GLY A 29 10.52 -11.85 2.95
N GLN A 30 9.50 -12.65 3.28
CA GLN A 30 8.12 -12.17 3.38
C GLN A 30 8.02 -11.12 4.50
N VAL A 31 7.48 -9.94 4.18
CA VAL A 31 7.22 -8.90 5.18
C VAL A 31 5.99 -9.31 6.00
N PRO A 32 6.06 -9.40 7.34
CA PRO A 32 4.91 -9.75 8.17
C PRO A 32 3.75 -8.77 8.00
N ASP A 33 2.53 -9.27 8.20
CA ASP A 33 1.29 -8.48 8.08
C ASP A 33 1.18 -7.77 6.71
N THR A 34 1.61 -8.44 5.63
CA THR A 34 1.43 -7.98 4.25
C THR A 34 0.74 -9.03 3.38
N GLU A 35 -0.08 -8.57 2.43
CA GLU A 35 -0.70 -9.37 1.37
C GLU A 35 -0.64 -8.59 0.04
N ILE A 36 -0.53 -9.32 -1.08
CA ILE A 36 -0.57 -8.74 -2.43
C ILE A 36 -1.82 -9.20 -3.14
N TYR A 37 -2.52 -8.26 -3.77
CA TYR A 37 -3.74 -8.48 -4.55
C TYR A 37 -3.56 -8.02 -5.99
N SER A 38 -4.40 -8.48 -6.91
CA SER A 38 -4.51 -7.84 -8.22
C SER A 38 -5.17 -6.46 -8.10
N ALA A 39 -4.60 -5.45 -8.75
CA ALA A 39 -5.11 -4.07 -8.70
C ALA A 39 -6.53 -3.98 -9.26
N GLN A 40 -6.84 -4.73 -10.31
CA GLN A 40 -8.18 -4.76 -10.89
C GLN A 40 -9.26 -5.23 -9.90
N ALA A 41 -8.98 -6.31 -9.14
CA ALA A 41 -9.93 -6.81 -8.16
C ALA A 41 -10.01 -5.86 -6.94
N PHE A 42 -8.87 -5.31 -6.55
CA PHE A 42 -8.77 -4.33 -5.47
C PHE A 42 -9.62 -3.08 -5.76
N ASP A 43 -9.45 -2.47 -6.94
CA ASP A 43 -10.17 -1.28 -7.39
C ASP A 43 -11.69 -1.49 -7.47
N GLN A 44 -12.14 -2.69 -7.86
CA GLN A 44 -13.58 -2.96 -7.97
C GLN A 44 -14.26 -3.06 -6.61
N LEU A 45 -13.55 -3.56 -5.59
CA LEU A 45 -14.14 -3.95 -4.31
C LEU A 45 -13.83 -2.98 -3.18
N LEU A 46 -12.80 -2.14 -3.34
CA LEU A 46 -12.32 -1.23 -2.31
C LEU A 46 -12.33 0.24 -2.76
N LYS A 47 -13.24 0.62 -3.68
CA LYS A 47 -13.49 2.04 -4.02
C LYS A 47 -13.75 2.92 -2.79
N ASP A 48 -14.33 2.34 -1.75
CA ASP A 48 -14.70 3.03 -0.50
C ASP A 48 -13.71 2.75 0.65
N LEU A 49 -12.43 2.51 0.35
CA LEU A 49 -11.40 2.28 1.38
C LEU A 49 -10.98 3.57 2.08
N GLY A 50 -11.21 4.74 1.48
CA GLY A 50 -10.86 6.04 2.09
C GLY A 50 -11.42 6.24 3.51
N PRO A 51 -12.74 6.11 3.73
CA PRO A 51 -13.33 6.19 5.07
C PRO A 51 -12.81 5.14 6.06
N VAL A 52 -12.36 3.98 5.58
CA VAL A 52 -11.72 2.96 6.42
C VAL A 52 -10.37 3.44 6.90
N ILE A 53 -9.52 3.92 5.98
CA ILE A 53 -8.17 4.37 6.28
C ILE A 53 -8.23 5.57 7.22
N GLN A 54 -9.12 6.53 6.96
CA GLN A 54 -9.35 7.69 7.84
C GLN A 54 -9.72 7.31 9.27
N ARG A 55 -10.57 6.28 9.43
CA ARG A 55 -10.99 5.81 10.74
C ARG A 55 -9.89 5.03 11.47
N LEU A 56 -9.12 4.21 10.75
CA LEU A 56 -8.08 3.36 11.33
C LEU A 56 -6.79 4.15 11.63
N TYR A 57 -6.45 5.10 10.77
CA TYR A 57 -5.20 5.85 10.78
C TYR A 57 -5.50 7.35 10.67
N PRO A 58 -6.13 7.95 11.69
CA PRO A 58 -6.37 9.39 11.69
C PRO A 58 -5.03 10.12 11.71
N GLY A 59 -4.90 11.18 10.91
CA GLY A 59 -3.70 12.02 10.89
C GLY A 59 -3.19 12.34 9.49
N GLU A 60 -1.89 12.60 9.40
CA GLU A 60 -1.22 12.91 8.13
C GLU A 60 -1.16 11.67 7.24
N LEU A 61 -1.55 11.84 5.97
CA LEU A 61 -1.31 10.87 4.92
C LEU A 61 -0.03 11.25 4.18
N ILE A 62 0.83 10.27 4.00
CA ILE A 62 2.06 10.41 3.25
C ILE A 62 1.90 9.62 1.97
N GLU A 63 2.13 10.27 0.84
CA GLU A 63 2.24 9.66 -0.48
C GLU A 63 3.72 9.62 -0.87
N VAL A 64 4.19 8.49 -1.39
CA VAL A 64 5.49 8.42 -2.06
C VAL A 64 5.30 7.92 -3.47
N ARG A 65 5.68 8.74 -4.45
CA ARG A 65 5.59 8.44 -5.88
C ARG A 65 6.87 7.78 -6.38
N GLU A 66 6.81 7.18 -7.56
CA GLU A 66 7.99 6.72 -8.30
C GLU A 66 9.10 7.80 -8.32
N GLY A 67 10.36 7.40 -8.08
CA GLY A 67 11.48 8.33 -7.93
C GLY A 67 11.64 8.94 -6.53
N GLY A 68 10.77 8.58 -5.58
CA GLY A 68 10.92 8.93 -4.16
C GLY A 68 10.36 10.29 -3.77
N ALA A 69 9.60 10.96 -4.66
CA ALA A 69 8.95 12.22 -4.34
C ALA A 69 7.88 12.01 -3.25
N VAL A 70 7.91 12.81 -2.20
CA VAL A 70 7.00 12.69 -1.06
C VAL A 70 5.93 13.78 -1.08
N GLY A 71 4.68 13.35 -1.17
CA GLY A 71 3.48 14.18 -1.05
C GLY A 71 2.79 14.01 0.31
N ARG A 72 1.96 14.98 0.68
CA ARG A 72 1.10 14.94 1.87
C ARG A 72 -0.32 15.37 1.53
N PRO A 73 -1.05 14.57 0.75
CA PRO A 73 -2.40 14.93 0.34
C PRO A 73 -3.36 14.86 1.53
N ASP A 74 -4.45 15.62 1.44
CA ASP A 74 -5.58 15.45 2.34
C ASP A 74 -6.18 14.04 2.16
N GLN A 75 -6.47 13.35 3.26
CA GLN A 75 -7.01 11.98 3.21
C GLN A 75 -8.35 11.89 2.47
N GLU A 76 -9.12 12.97 2.41
CA GLU A 76 -10.39 13.04 1.68
C GLU A 76 -10.19 13.18 0.17
N ALA A 77 -9.06 13.75 -0.25
CA ALA A 77 -8.70 13.97 -1.65
C ALA A 77 -7.82 12.87 -2.23
N ALA A 78 -7.33 11.94 -1.40
CA ALA A 78 -6.46 10.85 -1.82
C ALA A 78 -7.16 9.89 -2.80
N CYS A 79 -6.46 9.51 -3.86
CA CYS A 79 -6.95 8.53 -4.82
C CYS A 79 -6.56 7.13 -4.35
N TRP A 80 -7.53 6.34 -3.91
CA TRP A 80 -7.30 4.98 -3.38
C TRP A 80 -7.34 3.89 -4.44
N GLY A 81 -7.33 4.25 -5.72
CA GLY A 81 -7.40 3.32 -6.85
C GLY A 81 -6.22 3.51 -7.81
N TYR A 82 -5.84 2.43 -8.48
CA TYR A 82 -4.67 2.45 -9.35
C TYR A 82 -4.85 3.40 -10.55
N ASP A 83 -3.97 4.40 -10.67
CA ASP A 83 -4.03 5.43 -11.72
C ASP A 83 -3.09 5.12 -12.91
N GLY A 84 -2.43 3.96 -12.89
CA GLY A 84 -1.42 3.57 -13.88
C GLY A 84 0.01 3.95 -13.51
N GLN A 85 0.24 4.61 -12.37
CA GLN A 85 1.57 4.97 -11.86
C GLN A 85 1.93 4.22 -10.58
N GLU A 86 3.23 4.05 -10.30
CA GLU A 86 3.67 3.52 -9.00
C GLU A 86 3.62 4.59 -7.92
N TYR A 87 2.97 4.24 -6.83
CA TYR A 87 2.95 5.06 -5.63
C TYR A 87 2.55 4.21 -4.41
N LEU A 88 2.89 4.71 -3.23
CA LEU A 88 2.39 4.17 -1.97
C LEU A 88 1.76 5.25 -1.10
N TYR A 89 0.82 4.83 -0.28
CA TYR A 89 0.35 5.60 0.86
C TYR A 89 0.74 4.96 2.18
N THR A 90 0.99 5.80 3.18
CA THR A 90 1.22 5.43 4.58
C THR A 90 0.81 6.57 5.50
N ASN A 91 0.77 6.36 6.82
CA ASN A 91 0.65 7.45 7.79
C ASN A 91 2.01 7.87 8.36
N ASP A 92 2.01 8.92 9.17
CA ASP A 92 3.19 9.47 9.85
C ASP A 92 3.90 8.51 10.81
N THR A 93 3.22 7.47 11.31
CA THR A 93 3.81 6.40 12.13
C THR A 93 4.20 5.15 11.34
N PHE A 94 3.95 5.12 10.03
CA PHE A 94 4.25 3.98 9.14
C PHE A 94 3.57 2.66 9.55
N ASP A 95 2.36 2.75 10.13
CA ASP A 95 1.60 1.61 10.65
C ASP A 95 0.85 0.81 9.57
N PHE A 96 0.65 1.42 8.40
CA PHE A 96 0.14 0.74 7.22
C PHE A 96 0.95 1.13 5.99
N VAL A 97 0.81 0.35 4.94
CA VAL A 97 1.26 0.74 3.61
C VAL A 97 0.28 0.21 2.57
N LEU A 98 -0.03 1.05 1.59
CA LEU A 98 -0.83 0.66 0.44
C LEU A 98 -0.02 1.03 -0.80
N TYR A 99 0.60 0.05 -1.42
CA TYR A 99 1.48 0.25 -2.57
C TYR A 99 0.84 -0.27 -3.84
N PHE A 100 0.77 0.59 -4.84
CA PHE A 100 0.26 0.29 -6.17
C PHE A 100 1.45 0.17 -7.12
N SER A 101 1.59 -0.99 -7.77
CA SER A 101 2.69 -1.27 -8.68
C SER A 101 2.28 -1.16 -10.14
N HIS A 102 3.25 -0.82 -11.00
CA HIS A 102 3.15 -0.87 -12.45
C HIS A 102 2.76 -2.26 -12.98
N GLU A 103 3.03 -3.32 -12.22
CA GLU A 103 2.66 -4.69 -12.56
C GLU A 103 1.16 -4.99 -12.35
N GLY A 104 0.35 -3.99 -12.00
CA GLY A 104 -1.09 -4.17 -11.79
C GLY A 104 -1.39 -4.95 -10.53
N THR A 105 -0.56 -4.76 -9.50
CA THR A 105 -0.75 -5.36 -8.17
C THR A 105 -0.86 -4.26 -7.12
N VAL A 106 -1.53 -4.59 -6.01
CA VAL A 106 -1.62 -3.75 -4.83
C VAL A 106 -1.10 -4.54 -3.65
N THR A 107 -0.02 -4.07 -3.04
CA THR A 107 0.43 -4.57 -1.75
C THR A 107 -0.26 -3.80 -0.64
N VAL A 108 -0.85 -4.53 0.29
CA VAL A 108 -1.35 -3.99 1.54
C VAL A 108 -0.48 -4.49 2.68
N GLY A 109 0.03 -3.57 3.50
CA GLY A 109 0.67 -3.85 4.77
C GLY A 109 -0.08 -3.19 5.92
N GLY A 110 -0.11 -3.86 7.06
CA GLY A 110 -0.75 -3.37 8.28
C GLY A 110 -1.89 -4.26 8.71
N ARG A 111 -1.77 -4.83 9.92
CA ARG A 111 -2.69 -5.83 10.44
C ARG A 111 -4.14 -5.36 10.52
N GLN A 112 -4.37 -4.13 10.95
CA GLN A 112 -5.72 -3.57 11.09
C GLN A 112 -6.39 -3.35 9.72
N LEU A 113 -5.62 -2.87 8.74
CA LEU A 113 -6.10 -2.70 7.37
C LEU A 113 -6.44 -4.06 6.72
N LEU A 114 -5.55 -5.05 6.85
CA LEU A 114 -5.81 -6.41 6.36
C LEU A 114 -7.06 -7.03 6.98
N ALA A 115 -7.22 -6.92 8.30
CA ALA A 115 -8.41 -7.42 8.99
C ALA A 115 -9.72 -6.79 8.46
N GLU A 116 -9.71 -5.49 8.18
CA GLU A 116 -10.87 -4.79 7.63
C GLU A 116 -11.14 -5.18 6.17
N ILE A 117 -10.09 -5.38 5.36
CA ILE A 117 -10.22 -5.91 3.99
C ILE A 117 -10.85 -7.30 4.04
N HIS A 118 -10.33 -8.23 4.86
CA HIS A 118 -10.86 -9.59 4.97
C HIS A 118 -12.33 -9.60 5.42
N ARG A 119 -12.71 -8.67 6.31
CA ARG A 119 -14.10 -8.52 6.78
C ARG A 119 -15.03 -8.05 5.68
N ARG A 120 -14.59 -7.13 4.81
CA ARG A 120 -15.40 -6.55 3.72
C ARG A 120 -15.38 -7.39 2.46
N TRP A 121 -14.32 -8.16 2.25
CA TRP A 121 -14.10 -8.98 1.07
C TRP A 121 -13.81 -10.43 1.47
N PRO A 122 -14.83 -11.23 1.83
CA PRO A 122 -14.64 -12.62 2.24
C PRO A 122 -13.99 -13.52 1.17
N ALA A 123 -14.10 -13.14 -0.11
CA ALA A 123 -13.52 -13.86 -1.24
C ALA A 123 -12.07 -13.43 -1.58
N TYR A 124 -11.42 -12.59 -0.76
CA TYR A 124 -10.09 -12.02 -1.03
C TYR A 124 -9.03 -13.06 -1.44
N ARG A 125 -9.10 -14.27 -0.86
CA ARG A 125 -8.13 -15.35 -1.12
C ARG A 125 -8.07 -15.79 -2.59
N GLN A 126 -9.14 -15.59 -3.35
CA GLN A 126 -9.19 -15.93 -4.79
C GLN A 126 -8.40 -14.93 -5.65
N HIS A 127 -8.04 -13.79 -5.07
CA HIS A 127 -7.40 -12.66 -5.75
C HIS A 127 -6.04 -12.32 -5.17
N LEU A 128 -5.55 -13.13 -4.22
CA LEU A 128 -4.18 -13.06 -3.77
C LEU A 128 -3.26 -13.36 -4.95
N TRP A 129 -2.24 -12.52 -5.13
CA TRP A 129 -1.25 -12.73 -6.15
C TRP A 129 -0.42 -13.97 -5.83
N SER A 130 -0.41 -14.95 -6.74
CA SER A 130 0.19 -16.26 -6.49
C SER A 130 1.62 -16.43 -7.07
N GLY A 131 2.33 -15.34 -7.35
CA GLY A 131 3.76 -15.41 -7.69
C GLY A 131 4.12 -15.91 -9.09
N LYS A 132 3.19 -15.94 -10.04
CA LYS A 132 3.53 -16.26 -11.44
C LYS A 132 3.75 -14.97 -12.23
N LEU A 133 4.99 -14.49 -12.22
CA LEU A 133 5.50 -13.69 -13.33
C LEU A 133 5.53 -14.62 -14.56
N SER A 134 4.75 -14.31 -15.59
CA SER A 134 4.83 -14.94 -16.91
C SER A 134 6.01 -14.37 -17.69
#